data_AF-A0A749CAW2-F1
#
_entry.id   AF-A0A749CAW2-F1
#
_cell.length_a   1.000
_cell.length_b   1.000
_cell.length_c   1.000
_cell.angle_alpha   90.00
_cell.angle_beta   90.00
_cell.angle_gamma   90.00
#
_symmetry.space_group_name_H-M   'P 1'
#
loop_
_entity.id
_entity.type
_entity.pdbx_description
1 polymer ?
#
loop_
_entity_poly.entity_id
_entity_poly.type
_entity_poly.pdbx_seq_one_letter_code
_entity_poly.pdbx_strand_id
1 'polypeptide(L)'
;MMKVVKNKKSEQFLNIKNFIPYTPESEEALFPGAAHLQSEDGQDWYTCQKLFSADTLKITYDDNDVITCITRDISGLWPAGQSVAE
;
A
#
# COMPACT_ATOMS: atom_id res chain seq x y z
N MET A 1 -36.27 -20.01 -17.68
CA MET A 1 -35.12 -19.10 -17.89
C MET A 1 -34.48 -18.84 -16.53
N MET A 2 -33.35 -19.46 -16.22
CA MET A 2 -32.68 -19.32 -14.92
C MET A 2 -31.86 -18.02 -14.94
N LYS A 3 -32.14 -17.11 -13.99
CA LYS A 3 -31.29 -15.94 -13.76
C LYS A 3 -29.99 -16.44 -13.13
N VAL A 4 -28.88 -16.29 -13.85
CA VAL A 4 -27.54 -16.46 -13.28
C VAL A 4 -27.33 -15.30 -12.30
N VAL A 5 -27.47 -15.59 -11.00
CA VAL A 5 -27.05 -14.67 -9.95
C VAL A 5 -25.53 -14.73 -9.90
N LYS A 6 -24.85 -13.73 -10.46
CA LYS A 6 -23.41 -13.57 -10.25
C LYS A 6 -23.21 -13.30 -8.76
N ASN A 7 -22.62 -14.25 -8.03
CA ASN A 7 -22.11 -14.00 -6.69
C ASN A 7 -21.06 -12.89 -6.80
N LYS A 8 -21.43 -11.66 -6.44
CA LYS A 8 -20.46 -10.61 -6.15
C LYS A 8 -19.75 -11.02 -4.86
N LYS A 9 -18.57 -11.63 -4.97
CA LYS A 9 -17.60 -11.55 -3.86
C LYS A 9 -17.43 -10.06 -3.57
N SER A 10 -17.57 -9.65 -2.32
CA SER A 10 -17.13 -8.33 -1.90
C SER A 10 -15.62 -8.27 -2.14
N GLU A 11 -15.19 -7.54 -3.15
CA GLU A 11 -13.77 -7.23 -3.33
C GLU A 11 -13.38 -6.33 -2.16
N GLN A 12 -12.56 -6.86 -1.24
CA GLN A 12 -11.87 -6.02 -0.27
C GLN A 12 -10.75 -5.32 -1.01
N PHE A 13 -10.85 -4.00 -1.11
CA PHE A 13 -9.76 -3.19 -1.62
C PHE A 13 -8.59 -3.19 -0.63
N LEU A 14 -7.37 -3.20 -1.15
CA LEU A 14 -6.16 -3.21 -0.34
C LEU A 14 -6.06 -1.89 0.43
N ASN A 15 -5.74 -1.97 1.72
CA ASN A 15 -5.51 -0.81 2.56
C ASN A 15 -4.40 -1.14 3.56
N ILE A 16 -3.24 -0.51 3.40
CA ILE A 16 -2.07 -0.70 4.26
C ILE A 16 -1.84 0.58 5.04
N LYS A 17 -1.76 0.45 6.35
CA LYS A 17 -1.87 1.56 7.28
C LYS A 17 -0.51 1.98 7.85
N ASN A 18 -0.36 3.29 8.02
CA ASN A 18 0.63 3.94 8.88
C ASN A 18 2.08 3.51 8.62
N PHE A 19 2.60 3.81 7.44
CA PHE A 19 4.00 3.58 7.12
C PHE A 19 4.92 4.51 7.93
N ILE A 20 5.82 3.94 8.73
CA ILE A 20 6.79 4.67 9.53
C ILE A 20 8.23 4.29 9.18
N PRO A 21 9.20 5.19 9.34
CA PRO A 21 10.61 4.85 9.15
C PRO A 21 11.05 3.73 10.08
N TYR A 22 11.81 2.78 9.54
CA TYR A 22 12.48 1.75 10.31
C TYR A 22 13.86 1.43 9.72
N THR A 23 14.67 0.70 10.47
CA THR A 23 15.96 0.18 10.01
C THR A 23 15.83 -1.34 9.91
N PRO A 24 15.85 -1.93 8.71
CA PRO A 24 15.86 -3.39 8.57
C PRO A 24 17.20 -3.95 9.06
N GLU A 25 17.18 -5.22 9.47
CA GLU A 25 18.42 -5.98 9.64
C GLU A 25 19.19 -6.03 8.31
N SER A 26 20.52 -6.08 8.36
CA SER A 26 21.37 -5.92 7.17
C SER A 26 21.08 -6.95 6.07
N GLU A 27 20.62 -8.14 6.44
CA GLU A 27 20.28 -9.24 5.52
C GLU A 27 18.89 -9.08 4.88
N GLU A 28 18.01 -8.32 5.52
CA GLU A 28 16.63 -8.06 5.09
C GLU A 28 16.48 -6.72 4.33
N ALA A 29 17.53 -5.90 4.34
CA ALA A 29 17.56 -4.64 3.62
C ALA A 29 17.45 -4.86 2.10
N LEU A 30 16.27 -4.60 1.54
CA LEU A 30 16.03 -4.70 0.09
C LEU A 30 16.90 -3.74 -0.71
N PHE A 31 17.19 -2.57 -0.14
CA PHE A 31 18.05 -1.55 -0.75
C PHE A 31 19.08 -1.02 0.26
N PRO A 32 20.27 -1.64 0.36
CA PRO A 32 21.29 -1.20 1.31
C PRO A 32 21.62 0.29 1.19
N GLY A 33 21.54 1.01 2.30
CA GLY A 33 21.78 2.46 2.37
C GLY A 33 20.58 3.35 2.01
N ALA A 34 19.45 2.78 1.58
CA ALA A 34 18.21 3.52 1.40
C ALA A 34 17.42 3.66 2.72
N ALA A 35 16.57 4.67 2.80
CA ALA A 35 15.54 4.73 3.84
C ALA A 35 14.49 3.65 3.59
N HIS A 36 13.96 3.05 4.65
CA HIS A 36 12.91 2.04 4.58
C HIS A 36 11.72 2.46 5.43
N LEU A 37 10.53 2.02 5.03
CA LEU A 37 9.28 2.24 5.76
C LEU A 37 8.62 0.89 6.02
N GLN A 38 8.02 0.74 7.20
CA GLN A 38 7.19 -0.42 7.54
C GLN A 38 5.77 0.05 7.89
N SER A 39 4.76 -0.72 7.50
CA SER A 39 3.37 -0.51 7.92
C SER A 39 3.16 -0.83 9.40
N GLU A 40 1.97 -0.51 9.94
CA GLU A 40 1.60 -0.84 11.33
C GLU A 40 1.63 -2.34 11.64
N ASP A 41 1.42 -3.20 10.63
CA ASP A 41 1.48 -4.65 10.73
C ASP A 41 2.86 -5.22 10.35
N GLY A 42 3.87 -4.35 10.17
CA GLY A 42 5.28 -4.73 10.03
C GLY A 42 5.71 -5.12 8.61
N GLN A 43 4.96 -4.76 7.58
CA GLN A 43 5.32 -5.04 6.19
C GLN A 43 6.18 -3.91 5.60
N ASP A 44 7.29 -4.27 4.94
CA ASP A 44 8.16 -3.31 4.26
C ASP A 44 7.46 -2.68 3.02
N TRP A 45 7.57 -1.36 2.88
CA TRP A 45 6.96 -0.59 1.81
C TRP A 45 7.35 -1.07 0.41
N TYR A 46 8.62 -1.35 0.15
CA TYR A 46 9.07 -1.80 -1.16
C TYR A 46 8.51 -3.19 -1.51
N THR A 47 8.27 -4.04 -0.51
CA THR A 47 7.56 -5.31 -0.70
C THR A 47 6.08 -5.09 -0.96
N CYS A 48 5.43 -4.20 -0.20
CA CYS A 48 4.01 -3.90 -0.33
C CYS A 48 3.62 -3.42 -1.74
N GLN A 49 4.52 -2.73 -2.46
CA GLN A 49 4.22 -2.23 -3.83
C GLN A 49 3.71 -3.32 -4.78
N LYS A 50 4.15 -4.58 -4.60
CA LYS A 50 3.73 -5.72 -5.43
C LYS A 50 2.30 -6.19 -5.16
N LEU A 51 1.70 -5.78 -4.05
CA LEU A 51 0.34 -6.14 -3.66
C LEU A 51 -0.71 -5.30 -4.39
N PHE A 52 -0.31 -4.14 -4.91
CA PHE A 52 -1.18 -3.21 -5.62
C PHE A 52 -1.41 -3.67 -7.07
N SER A 53 -2.66 -3.58 -7.53
CA SER A 53 -3.02 -3.88 -8.92
C SER A 53 -2.47 -2.80 -9.85
N ALA A 54 -2.10 -3.12 -11.09
CA ALA A 54 -1.63 -2.10 -12.04
C ALA A 54 -2.77 -1.16 -12.49
N ASP A 55 -4.02 -1.65 -12.54
CA ASP A 55 -5.15 -0.97 -13.19
C ASP A 55 -6.03 -0.14 -12.24
N THR A 56 -5.70 -0.12 -10.95
CA THR A 56 -6.41 0.61 -9.89
C THR A 56 -5.84 2.01 -9.67
N LEU A 57 -6.65 2.88 -9.05
CA LEU A 57 -6.15 4.10 -8.43
C LEU A 57 -5.52 3.74 -7.07
N LYS A 58 -4.49 4.47 -6.69
CA LYS A 58 -3.80 4.38 -5.41
C LYS A 58 -3.92 5.73 -4.75
N ILE A 59 -4.34 5.74 -3.50
CA ILE A 59 -4.45 6.95 -2.71
C ILE A 59 -3.50 6.87 -1.52
N THR A 60 -2.83 7.97 -1.22
CA THR A 60 -2.19 8.16 0.09
C THR A 60 -3.05 9.09 0.92
N TYR A 61 -3.15 8.83 2.23
CA TYR A 61 -3.88 9.68 3.16
C TYR A 61 -3.18 9.73 4.52
N ASP A 62 -3.36 10.86 5.21
CA ASP A 62 -2.80 11.08 6.54
C ASP A 62 -3.71 10.51 7.66
N ASP A 63 -3.32 10.72 8.91
CA ASP A 63 -4.03 10.26 10.11
C ASP A 63 -5.37 10.97 10.37
N ASN A 64 -5.65 12.05 9.63
CA ASN A 64 -6.94 12.76 9.64
C ASN A 64 -7.85 12.31 8.48
N ASP A 65 -7.52 11.20 7.82
CA ASP A 65 -8.19 10.66 6.63
C ASP A 65 -8.21 11.64 5.43
N VAL A 66 -7.26 12.59 5.37
CA VAL A 66 -7.13 13.53 4.25
C VAL A 66 -6.29 12.89 3.15
N ILE A 67 -6.85 12.78 1.94
CA ILE A 67 -6.11 12.31 0.76
C ILE A 67 -5.06 13.35 0.37
N THR A 68 -3.79 12.92 0.32
CA THR A 68 -2.65 13.79 -0.05
C THR A 68 -2.11 13.52 -1.45
N CYS A 69 -2.37 12.34 -2.01
CA CYS A 69 -1.96 11.98 -3.37
C CYS A 69 -2.94 10.97 -3.98
N ILE A 70 -3.08 11.03 -5.32
CA ILE A 70 -3.80 10.06 -6.14
C ILE A 70 -2.93 9.74 -7.34
N THR A 71 -2.65 8.46 -7.58
CA THR A 71 -1.84 8.00 -8.72
C THR A 71 -2.32 6.64 -9.22
N ARG A 72 -1.86 6.22 -10.41
CA ARG A 72 -1.94 4.82 -10.86
C ARG A 72 -0.61 4.09 -10.72
N ASP A 73 0.49 4.82 -10.56
CA ASP A 73 1.84 4.28 -10.41
C ASP A 73 2.24 4.27 -8.93
N ILE A 74 2.29 3.07 -8.34
CA ILE A 74 2.66 2.86 -6.94
C ILE A 74 4.15 3.16 -6.67
N SER A 75 5.00 3.00 -7.69
CA SER A 75 6.46 3.07 -7.53
C SER A 75 6.97 4.49 -7.26
N GLY A 76 6.18 5.50 -7.64
CA GLY A 76 6.47 6.91 -7.38
C GLY A 76 6.09 7.39 -5.97
N LEU A 77 5.49 6.54 -5.14
CA LEU A 77 5.04 6.93 -3.79
C LEU A 77 6.12 6.70 -2.73
N TRP A 78 6.19 7.63 -1.78
CA TRP A 78 6.97 7.56 -0.56
C TRP A 78 6.07 7.93 0.64
N PRO A 79 5.27 6.99 1.17
CA PRO A 79 4.17 7.27 2.10
C PRO A 79 4.63 7.42 3.56
N ALA A 80 5.73 8.11 3.82
CA ALA A 80 6.23 8.28 5.20
C ALA A 80 5.21 9.04 6.06
N GLY A 81 4.76 8.42 7.16
CA GLY A 81 3.72 8.93 8.04
C GLY A 81 2.30 8.78 7.50
N GLN A 82 2.09 8.00 6.43
CA GLN A 82 0.81 7.91 5.72
C GLN A 82 0.35 6.47 5.52
N SER A 83 -0.92 6.32 5.15
CA SER A 83 -1.51 5.06 4.71
C SER A 83 -1.69 5.04 3.18
N VAL A 84 -1.77 3.84 2.58
CA VAL A 84 -1.97 3.66 1.13
C VAL A 84 -3.11 2.69 0.86
N ALA A 85 -4.06 3.06 0.00
CA ALA A 85 -5.21 2.22 -0.35
C ALA A 85 -5.54 2.23 -1.85
N GLU A 86 -6.35 1.26 -2.28
CA GLU A 86 -6.97 1.15 -3.61
C GLU A 86 -8.49 1.37 -3.61
#